data_AF-A0A9X2S5K2-F1
#
_entry.id   AF-A0A9X2S5K2-F1
#
_cell.length_a   1.000
_cell.length_b   1.000
_cell.length_c   1.000
_cell.angle_alpha   90.00
_cell.angle_beta   90.00
_cell.angle_gamma   90.00
#
_symmetry.space_group_name_H-M   'P 1'
#
loop_
_entity.id
_entity.type
_entity.pdbx_description
1 polymer ?
#
loop_
_entity_poly.entity_id
_entity_poly.type
_entity_poly.pdbx_seq_one_letter_code
_entity_poly.pdbx_strand_id
1 'polypeptide(L)'
;MMNYRISKYNPKYRDEHGIYTRDEWTSISDVGEYFDGYEVTMEEYLDTKNRYVKAIDIILDYLKISYLYIMELEKYENDITNTSNDFYINIISAKLPDVIINKINELGLYID
;
A
#
# COMPACT_ATOMS: atom_id res chain seq x y z
N MET A 1 -20.78 -0.53 -3.73
CA MET A 1 -19.35 -0.46 -4.09
C MET A 1 -18.56 -0.97 -2.91
N MET A 2 -17.49 -1.72 -3.15
CA MET A 2 -16.57 -2.17 -2.11
C MET A 2 -15.48 -1.11 -1.93
N ASN A 3 -15.00 -0.95 -0.71
CA ASN A 3 -13.81 -0.15 -0.40
C ASN A 3 -12.69 -1.13 -0.10
N TYR A 4 -11.64 -1.13 -0.92
CA TYR A 4 -10.47 -1.99 -0.76
C TYR A 4 -9.34 -1.19 -0.18
N ARG A 5 -8.74 -1.67 0.91
CA ARG A 5 -7.46 -1.16 1.39
C ARG A 5 -6.36 -2.05 0.83
N ILE A 6 -5.59 -1.54 -0.12
CA ILE A 6 -4.42 -2.23 -0.66
C ILE A 6 -3.20 -1.79 0.16
N SER A 7 -2.46 -2.72 0.77
CA SER A 7 -1.29 -2.40 1.61
C SER A 7 -0.19 -3.48 1.55
N LYS A 8 1.05 -3.14 1.90
CA LYS A 8 2.17 -4.09 2.04
C LYS A 8 2.02 -5.02 3.25
N TYR A 9 1.14 -4.65 4.17
CA TYR A 9 0.91 -5.35 5.42
C TYR A 9 0.00 -6.55 5.19
N ASN A 10 0.52 -7.74 5.40
CA ASN A 10 -0.27 -8.96 5.20
C ASN A 10 -1.32 -9.11 6.32
N PRO A 11 -2.63 -9.18 6.01
CA PRO A 11 -3.69 -9.27 7.01
C PRO A 11 -3.55 -10.46 7.96
N LYS A 12 -2.84 -11.52 7.58
CA LYS A 12 -2.58 -12.67 8.47
C LYS A 12 -1.78 -12.31 9.73
N TYR A 13 -1.12 -11.16 9.74
CA TYR A 13 -0.38 -10.64 10.90
C TYR A 13 -1.16 -9.56 11.65
N ARG A 14 -2.48 -9.47 11.43
CA ARG A 14 -3.35 -8.68 12.29
C ARG A 14 -3.91 -9.55 13.41
N ASP A 15 -3.99 -8.98 14.61
CA ASP A 15 -4.66 -9.63 15.73
C ASP A 15 -6.19 -9.57 15.60
N GLU A 16 -6.90 -10.10 16.60
CA GLU A 16 -8.37 -10.08 16.66
C GLU A 16 -8.97 -8.66 16.73
N HIS A 17 -8.16 -7.64 17.01
CA HIS A 17 -8.54 -6.23 17.03
C HIS A 17 -8.16 -5.51 15.72
N GLY A 18 -7.56 -6.20 14.75
CA GLY A 18 -7.13 -5.65 13.47
C GLY A 18 -5.78 -4.92 13.51
N ILE A 19 -5.07 -4.97 14.64
CA ILE A 19 -3.76 -4.32 14.84
C ILE A 19 -2.69 -5.16 14.16
N TYR A 20 -1.86 -4.54 13.32
CA TYR A 20 -0.73 -5.22 12.69
C TYR A 20 0.39 -5.44 13.71
N THR A 21 0.87 -6.67 13.85
CA THR A 21 1.73 -7.05 14.98
C THR A 21 3.21 -7.25 14.60
N ARG A 22 3.59 -7.06 13.33
CA ARG A 22 5.00 -7.17 12.92
C ARG A 22 5.69 -5.81 13.00
N ASP A 23 6.96 -5.87 13.37
CA ASP A 23 7.89 -4.75 13.33
C ASP A 23 8.34 -4.52 11.87
N GLU A 24 7.66 -3.61 11.19
CA GLU A 24 7.92 -3.27 9.79
C GLU A 24 7.79 -1.75 9.63
N TRP A 25 8.59 -1.19 8.74
CA TRP A 25 8.62 0.23 8.43
C TRP A 25 7.27 0.77 7.93
N THR A 26 7.01 2.04 8.21
CA THR A 26 5.67 2.66 8.12
C THR A 26 5.61 3.93 7.29
N SER A 27 6.72 4.63 7.11
CA SER A 27 6.80 5.75 6.15
C SER A 27 8.20 5.93 5.55
N ILE A 28 8.38 6.96 4.72
CA ILE A 28 9.70 7.37 4.22
C ILE A 28 10.66 7.80 5.34
N SER A 29 10.15 8.27 6.49
CA SER A 29 11.00 8.67 7.63
C SER A 29 11.82 7.52 8.19
N ASP A 30 11.38 6.29 7.92
CA ASP A 30 11.98 5.06 8.42
C ASP A 30 13.12 4.56 7.51
N VAL A 31 13.39 5.23 6.38
CA VAL A 31 14.53 4.90 5.52
C VAL A 31 15.85 5.17 6.27
N GLY A 32 16.70 4.16 6.35
CA GLY A 32 17.94 4.14 7.14
C GLY A 32 17.77 3.58 8.55
N GLU A 33 16.53 3.36 9.00
CA GLU A 33 16.24 2.70 10.27
C GLU A 33 16.19 1.17 10.08
N TYR A 34 16.25 0.43 11.20
CA TYR A 34 16.30 -1.04 11.21
C TYR A 34 14.99 -1.62 11.73
N PHE A 35 14.41 -2.56 10.97
CA PHE A 35 13.20 -3.32 11.32
C PHE A 35 13.46 -4.81 11.09
N ASP A 36 13.04 -5.66 12.03
CA ASP A 36 13.28 -7.13 11.98
C ASP A 36 14.75 -7.50 11.68
N GLY A 37 15.70 -6.66 12.11
CA GLY A 37 17.14 -6.86 11.91
C GLY A 37 17.72 -6.41 10.56
N TYR A 38 16.94 -5.75 9.70
CA TYR A 38 17.39 -5.25 8.40
C TYR A 38 17.17 -3.74 8.26
N GLU A 39 18.10 -3.06 7.59
CA GLU A 39 18.00 -1.63 7.28
C GLU A 39 17.04 -1.39 6.11
N VAL A 40 16.14 -0.43 6.26
CA VAL A 40 15.21 -0.03 5.20
C VAL A 40 15.94 0.89 4.23
N THR A 41 16.08 0.44 3.00
CA THR A 41 16.78 1.24 1.97
C THR A 41 15.81 2.13 1.19
N MET A 42 16.33 3.22 0.63
CA MET A 42 15.56 4.06 -0.29
C MET A 42 15.12 3.28 -1.54
N GLU A 43 15.90 2.29 -1.97
CA GLU A 43 15.54 1.40 -3.07
C GLU A 43 14.31 0.55 -2.73
N GLU A 44 14.27 -0.07 -1.55
CA GLU A 44 13.12 -0.84 -1.07
C GLU A 44 11.86 0.03 -0.91
N TYR A 45 12.03 1.25 -0.38
CA TYR A 45 10.95 2.24 -0.29
C TYR A 45 10.36 2.53 -1.68
N LEU A 46 11.20 2.87 -2.65
CA LEU A 46 10.77 3.20 -4.02
C LEU A 46 10.18 2.00 -4.76
N ASP A 47 10.76 0.80 -4.60
CA ASP A 47 10.19 -0.42 -5.16
C ASP A 47 8.77 -0.65 -4.60
N THR A 48 8.59 -0.48 -3.29
CA THR A 48 7.28 -0.60 -2.66
C THR A 48 6.28 0.42 -3.20
N LYS A 49 6.66 1.70 -3.39
CA LYS A 49 5.80 2.70 -4.04
C LYS A 49 5.44 2.28 -5.48
N ASN A 50 6.39 1.72 -6.24
CA ASN A 50 6.14 1.22 -7.58
C ASN A 50 5.19 0.01 -7.60
N ARG A 51 5.22 -0.87 -6.59
CA ARG A 51 4.27 -1.98 -6.46
C ARG A 51 2.84 -1.47 -6.31
N TYR A 52 2.62 -0.37 -5.58
CA TYR A 52 1.30 0.27 -5.50
C TYR A 52 0.81 0.82 -6.85
N VAL A 53 1.69 1.50 -7.60
CA VAL A 53 1.34 2.00 -8.95
C VAL A 53 0.95 0.85 -9.87
N LYS A 54 1.73 -0.25 -9.87
CA LYS A 54 1.41 -1.45 -10.65
C LYS A 54 0.06 -2.07 -10.25
N ALA A 55 -0.27 -2.09 -8.95
CA ALA A 55 -1.57 -2.57 -8.50
C ALA A 55 -2.73 -1.71 -9.03
N ILE A 56 -2.56 -0.38 -9.06
CA ILE A 56 -3.53 0.52 -9.69
C ILE A 56 -3.67 0.20 -11.18
N ASP A 57 -2.56 0.06 -11.92
CA ASP A 57 -2.57 -0.25 -13.35
C ASP A 57 -3.32 -1.56 -13.65
N ILE A 58 -3.09 -2.61 -12.84
CA ILE A 58 -3.80 -3.90 -12.95
C ILE A 58 -5.32 -3.70 -12.79
N ILE A 59 -5.74 -2.90 -11.81
CA ILE A 59 -7.15 -2.64 -11.54
C ILE A 59 -7.77 -1.80 -12.66
N LEU A 60 -7.09 -0.75 -13.11
CA LEU A 60 -7.56 0.12 -14.19
C LEU A 60 -7.69 -0.65 -15.51
N ASP A 61 -6.71 -1.47 -15.87
CA ASP A 61 -6.78 -2.31 -17.07
C ASP A 61 -7.92 -3.34 -16.97
N TYR A 62 -8.10 -3.97 -15.81
CA TYR A 62 -9.19 -4.92 -15.61
C TYR A 62 -10.57 -4.26 -15.75
N LEU A 63 -10.76 -3.10 -15.12
CA LEU A 63 -12.01 -2.36 -15.14
C LEU A 63 -12.22 -1.55 -16.43
N LYS A 64 -11.22 -1.52 -17.32
CA LYS A 64 -11.20 -0.71 -18.55
C LYS A 64 -11.46 0.78 -18.26
N ILE A 65 -10.84 1.28 -17.19
CA ILE A 65 -10.91 2.68 -16.77
C ILE A 65 -9.70 3.42 -17.34
N SER A 66 -9.95 4.54 -18.03
CA SER A 66 -8.89 5.35 -18.64
C SER A 66 -8.50 6.60 -17.84
N TYR A 67 -9.29 6.95 -16.82
CA TYR A 67 -9.10 8.16 -16.02
C TYR A 67 -9.37 7.88 -14.55
N LEU A 68 -8.53 8.42 -13.68
CA LEU A 68 -8.69 8.35 -12.23
C LEU A 68 -8.72 9.76 -11.65
N TYR A 69 -9.51 9.94 -10.60
CA TYR A 69 -9.47 11.14 -9.78
C TYR A 69 -8.68 10.82 -8.52
N ILE A 70 -7.64 11.61 -8.26
CA ILE A 70 -6.95 11.57 -6.97
C ILE A 70 -7.73 12.48 -6.03
N MET A 71 -8.30 11.87 -5.00
CA MET A 71 -9.04 12.56 -3.95
C MET A 71 -8.16 12.61 -2.71
N GLU A 72 -8.33 13.64 -1.87
CA GLU A 72 -7.71 13.72 -0.54
C GLU A 72 -6.18 13.58 -0.59
N LEU A 73 -5.54 14.12 -1.65
CA LEU A 73 -4.08 14.16 -1.73
C LEU A 73 -3.54 15.06 -0.62
N GLU A 74 -2.98 14.45 0.41
CA GLU A 74 -2.29 15.16 1.48
C GLU A 74 -0.97 15.71 0.95
N LYS A 75 -0.88 17.05 0.87
CA LYS A 75 0.34 17.74 0.49
C LYS A 75 1.08 18.13 1.77
N TYR A 76 2.16 17.42 2.06
CA TYR A 76 3.07 17.76 3.15
C TYR A 76 3.94 18.95 2.73
N GLU A 77 3.44 20.18 2.92
CA GLU A 77 4.28 21.37 2.85
C GLU A 77 5.08 21.49 4.16
N ASN A 78 6.40 21.33 4.05
CA ASN A 78 7.45 21.80 4.98
C ASN A 78 7.93 20.97 6.17
N ASP A 79 7.56 19.70 6.39
CA ASP A 79 8.17 18.92 7.47
C ASP A 79 8.49 17.48 7.01
N ILE A 80 9.78 17.19 6.82
CA ILE A 80 10.34 15.83 6.64
C ILE A 80 10.12 14.98 7.93
N THR A 81 9.47 15.54 8.95
CA THR A 81 9.32 14.97 10.29
C THR A 81 7.90 14.55 10.65
N ASN A 82 6.90 14.67 9.76
CA ASN A 82 5.50 14.34 10.12
C ASN A 82 5.00 13.01 9.55
N THR A 83 4.68 12.13 10.49
CA THR A 83 4.26 10.73 10.42
C THR A 83 2.92 10.54 9.72
N SER A 84 2.93 10.26 8.42
CA SER A 84 1.76 9.66 7.77
C SER A 84 2.13 8.31 7.19
N ASN A 85 1.22 7.34 7.39
CA ASN A 85 1.42 5.97 6.94
C ASN A 85 1.26 5.92 5.41
N ASP A 86 2.38 5.99 4.69
CA ASP A 86 2.45 6.13 3.22
C ASP A 86 2.10 4.87 2.40
N PHE A 87 1.66 3.80 3.07
CA PHE A 87 1.63 2.43 2.51
C PHE A 87 0.25 1.80 2.50
N TYR A 88 -0.79 2.58 2.25
CA TYR A 88 -2.00 1.99 1.71
C TYR A 88 -2.67 2.90 0.70
N ILE A 89 -3.41 2.28 -0.20
CA ILE A 89 -4.27 2.96 -1.16
C ILE A 89 -5.68 2.43 -0.97
N ASN A 90 -6.62 3.34 -0.76
CA ASN A 90 -8.04 3.01 -0.72
C ASN A 90 -8.62 3.16 -2.13
N ILE A 91 -9.23 2.09 -2.64
CA ILE A 91 -9.92 2.10 -3.92
C ILE A 91 -11.37 1.71 -3.72
N ILE A 92 -12.27 2.59 -4.12
CA ILE A 92 -13.70 2.32 -4.15
C ILE A 92 -14.07 1.80 -5.53
N SER A 93 -14.52 0.56 -5.62
CA SER A 93 -14.82 -0.08 -6.91
C SER A 93 -15.99 -1.08 -6.81
N ALA A 94 -16.37 -1.67 -7.94
CA ALA A 94 -17.15 -2.90 -7.97
C ALA A 94 -16.37 -4.06 -7.32
N LYS A 95 -17.02 -5.23 -7.18
CA LYS A 95 -16.32 -6.40 -6.64
C LYS A 95 -15.14 -6.77 -7.56
N LEU A 96 -13.92 -6.81 -7.04
CA LEU A 96 -12.75 -7.30 -7.76
C LEU A 96 -12.79 -8.83 -7.75
N PRO A 97 -12.57 -9.51 -8.89
CA PRO A 97 -12.48 -10.96 -8.89
C PRO A 97 -11.18 -11.44 -8.26
N ASP A 98 -11.19 -12.68 -7.75
CA ASP A 98 -10.05 -13.30 -7.07
C ASP A 98 -8.78 -13.33 -7.94
N VAL A 99 -8.92 -13.45 -9.27
CA VAL A 99 -7.77 -13.39 -10.19
C VAL A 99 -7.02 -12.05 -10.12
N ILE A 100 -7.74 -10.94 -9.88
CA ILE A 100 -7.14 -9.61 -9.73
C ILE A 100 -6.51 -9.47 -8.36
N ILE A 101 -7.18 -9.96 -7.32
CA ILE A 101 -6.65 -10.01 -5.95
C ILE A 101 -5.34 -10.81 -5.91
N ASN A 102 -5.29 -11.97 -6.57
CA ASN A 102 -4.09 -12.80 -6.63
C ASN A 102 -2.94 -12.12 -7.37
N LYS A 103 -3.20 -11.41 -8.47
CA LYS A 103 -2.17 -10.60 -9.15
C LYS A 103 -1.60 -9.50 -8.27
N ILE A 104 -2.42 -8.90 -7.40
CA ILE A 104 -1.96 -7.89 -6.43
C ILE A 104 -1.12 -8.57 -5.33
N ASN A 105 -1.53 -9.75 -4.86
CA ASN A 105 -0.74 -10.56 -3.92
C ASN A 105 0.63 -10.96 -4.47
N GLU A 106 0.73 -11.25 -5.78
CA GLU A 106 2.00 -11.51 -6.46
C GLU A 106 2.95 -10.30 -6.48
N LEU A 107 2.42 -9.08 -6.36
CA LEU A 107 3.21 -7.87 -6.13
C LEU A 107 3.63 -7.69 -4.66
N GLY A 108 3.34 -8.64 -3.77
CA GLY A 108 3.60 -8.50 -2.33
C GLY A 108 2.76 -7.40 -1.66
N LEU A 109 1.57 -7.14 -2.20
CA LEU A 109 0.55 -6.26 -1.64
C LEU A 109 -0.70 -7.07 -1.33
N TYR A 110 -1.46 -6.67 -0.32
CA TYR A 110 -2.62 -7.41 0.19
C TYR A 110 -3.83 -6.50 0.26
N ILE A 111 -5.01 -7.09 0.08
CA ILE A 111 -6.30 -6.40 0.16
C ILE A 111 -6.98 -6.77 1.47
N ASP A 112 -7.33 -5.74 2.22
CA ASP A 112 -8.16 -5.79 3.43
C ASP A 112 -9.53 -5.12 3.18
#